data_AF-A0A932DI07-F1
#
_entry.id   AF-A0A932DI07-F1
#
_cell.length_a   1.000
_cell.length_b   1.000
_cell.length_c   1.000
_cell.angle_alpha   90.00
_cell.angle_beta   90.00
_cell.angle_gamma   90.00
#
_symmetry.space_group_name_H-M   'P 1'
#
loop_
_entity.id
_entity.type
_entity.pdbx_description
1 polymer ?
#
loop_
_entity_poly.entity_id
_entity_poly.type
_entity_poly.pdbx_seq_one_letter_code
_entity_poly.pdbx_strand_id
1 'polypeptide(L)'
;MLPGQDLIEAGMADLERGRDSVPALLVSIAAPRLRRLGLPIPRTIPSPERRLYEFLARDDPDAAHARYNALIRRLVSFERAAECAR
;
A
#
# COMPACT_ATOMS: atom_id res chain seq x y z
N MET A 1 14.46 -8.92 -5.45
CA MET A 1 13.25 -8.49 -4.71
C MET A 1 13.23 -6.97 -4.73
N LEU A 2 12.14 -6.36 -5.22
CA LEU A 2 12.04 -4.91 -5.32
C LEU A 2 11.76 -4.29 -3.92
N PRO A 3 12.25 -3.07 -3.64
CA PRO A 3 11.90 -2.38 -2.39
C PRO A 3 10.39 -2.26 -2.25
N GLY A 4 9.80 -2.81 -1.17
CA GLY A 4 8.35 -2.76 -0.94
C GLY A 4 7.54 -3.86 -1.63
N GLN A 5 8.16 -4.79 -2.35
CA GLN A 5 7.48 -5.94 -2.95
C GLN A 5 6.74 -6.80 -1.92
N ASP A 6 7.35 -7.01 -0.76
CA ASP A 6 6.75 -7.69 0.40
C ASP A 6 5.42 -7.05 0.84
N LEU A 7 5.34 -5.72 0.81
CA LEU A 7 4.12 -5.00 1.17
C LEU A 7 3.02 -5.20 0.12
N ILE A 8 3.40 -5.29 -1.15
CA ILE A 8 2.43 -5.53 -2.23
C ILE A 8 1.89 -6.96 -2.16
N GLU A 9 2.77 -7.95 -1.99
CA GLU A 9 2.38 -9.36 -1.87
C GLU A 9 1.48 -9.59 -0.63
N ALA A 10 1.89 -9.07 0.53
CA ALA A 10 1.08 -9.16 1.75
C ALA A 10 -0.26 -8.42 1.58
N GLY A 11 -0.25 -7.24 0.97
CA GLY A 11 -1.46 -6.44 0.76
C GLY A 11 -2.45 -7.10 -0.19
N MET A 12 -1.98 -7.73 -1.26
CA MET A 12 -2.82 -8.52 -2.17
C MET A 12 -3.46 -9.71 -1.44
N ALA A 13 -2.66 -10.44 -0.66
CA ALA A 13 -3.12 -11.59 0.12
C ALA A 13 -4.15 -11.20 1.20
N ASP A 14 -4.00 -10.02 1.79
CA ASP A 14 -4.96 -9.46 2.75
C ASP A 14 -6.23 -8.96 2.06
N LEU A 15 -6.08 -8.29 0.92
CA LEU A 15 -7.20 -7.87 0.09
C LEU A 15 -8.02 -9.08 -0.28
N GLU A 16 -7.46 -10.17 -0.81
CA GLU A 16 -8.21 -11.39 -1.16
C GLU A 16 -9.05 -11.94 0.01
N ARG A 17 -8.51 -11.90 1.23
CA ARG A 17 -9.18 -12.35 2.46
C ARG A 17 -10.14 -11.33 3.07
N GLY A 18 -10.27 -10.14 2.49
CA GLY A 18 -11.16 -9.09 2.98
C GLY A 18 -10.66 -8.44 4.27
N ARG A 19 -9.35 -8.44 4.48
CA ARG A 19 -8.72 -7.85 5.66
C ARG A 19 -8.25 -6.44 5.36
N ASP A 20 -8.63 -5.53 6.25
CA ASP A 20 -8.17 -4.14 6.21
C ASP A 20 -6.89 -4.01 7.03
N SER A 21 -5.76 -4.29 6.39
CA SER A 21 -4.41 -4.19 6.96
C SER A 21 -3.64 -3.01 6.36
N VAL A 22 -2.54 -2.60 7.00
CA VAL A 22 -1.63 -1.58 6.44
C VAL A 22 -1.15 -1.96 5.02
N PRO A 23 -0.68 -3.19 4.75
CA PRO A 23 -0.38 -3.63 3.38
C PRO A 23 -1.57 -3.53 2.41
N ALA A 24 -2.77 -3.95 2.82
CA ALA A 24 -3.96 -3.90 1.96
C ALA A 24 -4.39 -2.47 1.63
N LEU A 25 -4.25 -1.55 2.59
CA LEU A 25 -4.49 -0.13 2.40
C LEU A 25 -3.47 0.46 1.42
N LEU A 26 -2.19 0.12 1.54
CA LEU A 26 -1.15 0.57 0.60
C LEU A 26 -1.40 0.07 -0.83
N VAL A 27 -1.76 -1.20 -1.00
CA VAL A 27 -2.14 -1.74 -2.33
C VAL A 27 -3.37 -1.02 -2.88
N SER A 28 -4.34 -0.67 -2.01
CA SER A 28 -5.52 0.10 -2.43
C SER A 28 -5.18 1.52 -2.87
N ILE A 29 -4.22 2.18 -2.20
CA ILE A 29 -3.70 3.50 -2.57
C ILE A 29 -3.01 3.44 -3.95
N ALA A 30 -2.13 2.46 -4.15
CA ALA A 30 -1.38 2.29 -5.40
C ALA A 30 -2.18 1.61 -6.53
N ALA A 31 -3.41 1.17 -6.26
CA ALA A 31 -4.21 0.36 -7.20
C ALA A 31 -4.28 0.95 -8.62
N PRO A 32 -4.48 2.28 -8.83
CA PRO A 32 -4.49 2.84 -10.18
C PRO A 32 -3.18 2.59 -10.95
N ARG A 33 -2.02 2.71 -10.28
CA ARG A 33 -0.70 2.55 -10.91
C ARG A 33 -0.32 1.08 -11.05
N LEU A 34 -0.59 0.25 -10.04
CA LEU A 34 -0.38 -1.20 -10.11
C LEU A 34 -1.21 -1.85 -11.22
N ARG A 35 -2.45 -1.39 -11.43
CA ARG A 35 -3.28 -1.85 -12.56
C ARG A 35 -2.67 -1.48 -13.90
N ARG A 36 -2.11 -0.27 -14.05
CA ARG A 36 -1.38 0.13 -15.28
C ARG A 36 -0.14 -0.73 -15.53
N LEU A 37 0.51 -1.19 -14.46
CA LEU A 37 1.62 -2.14 -14.50
C LEU A 37 1.19 -3.57 -14.84
N GLY A 38 -0.12 -3.85 -14.92
CA GLY A 38 -0.66 -5.16 -15.26
C GLY A 38 -0.94 -6.07 -14.05
N LEU A 39 -0.85 -5.54 -12.82
CA LEU A 39 -1.20 -6.31 -11.63
C LEU A 39 -2.72 -6.42 -11.50
N PRO A 40 -3.27 -7.62 -11.29
CA PRO A 40 -4.71 -7.84 -11.23
C PRO A 40 -5.27 -7.47 -9.85
N ILE A 41 -5.39 -6.17 -9.55
CA ILE A 41 -5.92 -5.70 -8.24
C ILE A 41 -7.45 -5.88 -8.20
N PRO A 42 -7.98 -6.88 -7.45
CA PRO A 42 -9.36 -7.32 -7.60
C PRO A 42 -10.36 -6.37 -6.95
N ARG A 43 -10.01 -5.81 -5.79
CA ARG A 43 -10.80 -4.82 -5.04
C ARG A 43 -9.91 -3.81 -4.35
N THR A 44 -10.46 -2.64 -4.07
CA THR A 44 -9.79 -1.60 -3.29
C THR A 44 -10.61 -1.29 -2.06
N ILE A 45 -9.92 -0.89 -1.00
CA ILE A 45 -10.53 -0.41 0.22
C ILE A 45 -10.97 1.05 0.01
N PRO A 46 -12.20 1.45 0.40
CA PRO A 46 -12.64 2.85 0.33
C PRO A 46 -11.82 3.78 1.23
N SER A 47 -11.51 4.98 0.72
CA SER A 47 -10.72 6.00 1.42
C SER A 47 -9.43 5.46 2.08
N PRO A 48 -8.58 4.72 1.34
CA PRO A 48 -7.52 3.93 1.95
C PRO A 48 -6.44 4.81 2.61
N GLU A 49 -6.17 6.03 2.11
CA GLU A 49 -5.25 6.99 2.72
C GLU A 49 -5.71 7.41 4.12
N ARG A 50 -7.00 7.78 4.24
CA ARG A 50 -7.59 8.20 5.53
C ARG A 50 -7.54 7.07 6.53
N ARG A 51 -7.97 5.87 6.11
CA ARG A 51 -7.97 4.68 6.96
C ARG A 51 -6.57 4.26 7.39
N LEU A 52 -5.57 4.40 6.52
CA LEU A 52 -4.17 4.16 6.85
C LEU A 52 -3.70 5.13 7.94
N TYR A 53 -3.98 6.42 7.77
CA TYR A 53 -3.64 7.41 8.78
C TYR A 53 -4.30 7.12 10.13
N GLU A 54 -5.61 6.84 10.14
CA GLU A 54 -6.35 6.45 11.35
C GLU A 54 -5.77 5.20 12.02
N PHE A 55 -5.37 4.19 11.23
CA PHE A 55 -4.76 2.97 11.75
C PHE A 55 -3.43 3.25 12.46
N LEU A 56 -2.59 4.09 11.85
CA LEU A 56 -1.29 4.46 12.44
C LEU A 56 -1.45 5.36 13.67
N ALA A 57 -2.40 6.28 13.63
CA ALA A 57 -2.69 7.20 14.73
C ALA A 57 -3.30 6.53 15.95
N ARG A 58 -3.94 5.36 15.80
CA ARG A 58 -4.43 4.57 16.95
C ARG A 58 -3.31 4.00 17.82
N ASP A 59 -2.17 3.72 17.21
CA ASP A 59 -1.02 3.10 17.88
C ASP A 59 -0.10 4.19 18.47
N ASP A 60 0.24 5.19 17.66
CA ASP A 60 1.06 6.33 18.07
C ASP A 60 0.70 7.56 17.22
N PRO A 61 -0.15 8.48 17.74
CA PRO A 61 -0.54 9.70 17.04
C PRO A 61 0.64 10.58 16.64
N ASP A 62 1.66 10.70 17.50
CA ASP A 62 2.79 11.60 17.30
C ASP A 62 3.71 11.07 16.19
N ALA A 63 3.86 9.75 16.09
CA ALA A 63 4.61 9.11 15.00
C ALA A 63 3.79 8.84 13.73
N ALA A 64 2.46 8.99 13.76
CA ALA A 64 1.56 8.57 12.68
C ALA A 64 1.94 9.21 11.34
N HIS A 65 2.21 10.52 11.34
CA HIS A 65 2.57 11.26 10.14
C HIS A 65 3.91 10.78 9.55
N ALA A 66 4.91 10.56 10.40
CA ALA A 66 6.23 10.08 9.97
C ALA A 66 6.14 8.65 9.40
N ARG A 67 5.40 7.76 10.06
CA ARG A 67 5.15 6.38 9.61
C ARG A 67 4.39 6.35 8.29
N TYR A 68 3.33 7.15 8.17
CA TYR A 68 2.57 7.31 6.93
C TYR A 68 3.49 7.70 5.78
N ASN A 69 4.26 8.78 5.94
CA ASN A 69 5.17 9.26 4.91
C ASN A 69 6.25 8.24 4.53
N ALA A 70 6.77 7.49 5.50
CA ALA A 70 7.74 6.42 5.24
C ALA A 70 7.14 5.30 4.36
N LEU A 71 5.91 4.87 4.65
CA LEU A 71 5.20 3.86 3.86
C LEU A 71 4.90 4.36 2.45
N ILE A 72 4.42 5.60 2.30
CA ILE A 72 4.16 6.19 0.97
C ILE A 72 5.45 6.29 0.14
N ARG A 73 6.57 6.73 0.72
CA ARG A 73 7.84 6.77 -0.01
C ARG A 73 8.29 5.39 -0.46
N ARG A 74 8.13 4.36 0.38
CA ARG A 74 8.45 2.98 0.04
C ARG A 74 7.56 2.46 -1.09
N LEU A 75 6.27 2.78 -1.06
CA LEU A 75 5.31 2.43 -2.12
C LEU A 75 5.69 3.08 -3.46
N VAL A 76 5.98 4.38 -3.47
CA VAL A 76 6.41 5.10 -4.68
C VAL A 76 7.73 4.54 -5.22
N SER A 77 8.66 4.15 -4.34
CA SER A 77 9.91 3.49 -4.74
C SER A 77 9.66 2.15 -5.43
N PHE A 78 8.71 1.35 -4.93
CA PHE A 78 8.29 0.11 -5.57
C PHE A 78 7.74 0.38 -6.98
N GLU A 79 6.78 1.31 -7.09
CA GLU A 79 6.11 1.61 -8.35
C GLU A 79 7.10 2.04 -9.44
N ARG A 80 8.06 2.91 -9.09
CA ARG A 80 9.13 3.34 -10.00
C ARG A 80 10.02 2.17 -10.44
N ALA A 81 10.43 1.32 -9.49
CA ALA A 81 11.29 0.18 -9.81
C ALA A 81 10.55 -0.85 -10.69
N ALA A 82 9.26 -1.07 -10.44
CA ALA A 82 8.42 -1.94 -11.25
C ALA A 82 8.17 -1.39 -12.66
N GLU A 83 8.07 -0.07 -12.82
CA GLU A 83 8.00 0.57 -14.14
C GLU A 83 9.29 0.43 -14.94
N CYS A 84 10.46 0.59 -14.31
CA CYS A 84 11.74 0.44 -14.99
C CYS A 84 12.07 -1.01 -15.37
N ALA A 85 11.48 -1.98 -14.69
CA ALA A 85 11.71 -3.41 -14.94
C ALA A 85 10.81 -4.00 -16.04
N ARG A 86 9.89 -3.21 -16.60
CA ARG A 86 8.92 -3.62 -17.61
C ARG A 86 9.32 -3.13 -19.00
#